data_AF-A0A8H9FZ57-F1
#
_entry.id   AF-A0A8H9FZ57-F1
#
_cell.length_a   1.000
_cell.length_b   1.000
_cell.length_c   1.000
_cell.angle_alpha   90.00
_cell.angle_beta   90.00
_cell.angle_gamma   90.00
#
_symmetry.space_group_name_H-M   'P 1'
#
loop_
_entity.id
_entity.type
_entity.pdbx_description
1 polymer ?
#
loop_
_entity_poly.entity_id
_entity_poly.type
_entity_poly.pdbx_seq_one_letter_code
_entity_poly.pdbx_strand_id
1 'polypeptide(L)'
;MKRKPTIVSLAIDGKIGIGTINPKEKLSINGNMRAREIKVETANWPDYVFDSGYKMLSLAEIDHSLKLMDIYLKFLLLPRSKMKDIPWEKWINYLKKNRRINLVAD
;
A
#
# COMPACT_ATOMS: atom_id res chain seq x y z
N MET A 1 1.16 9.20 -37.61
CA MET A 1 0.94 8.55 -36.30
C MET A 1 2.22 7.83 -35.88
N LYS A 2 2.98 8.34 -34.90
CA LYS A 2 4.23 7.70 -34.45
C LYS A 2 3.88 6.52 -33.53
N ARG A 3 4.18 5.29 -33.96
CA ARG A 3 4.04 4.11 -33.08
C ARG A 3 5.07 4.25 -31.96
N LYS A 4 4.61 4.24 -30.70
CA LYS A 4 5.53 4.13 -29.56
C LYS A 4 6.24 2.77 -29.70
N PRO A 5 7.58 2.72 -29.64
CA PRO A 5 8.30 1.46 -29.78
C PRO A 5 7.91 0.52 -28.63
N THR A 6 7.54 -0.70 -28.97
CA THR A 6 7.35 -1.77 -27.99
C THR A 6 8.72 -2.26 -27.56
N ILE A 7 9.06 -2.09 -26.29
CA ILE A 7 10.32 -2.55 -25.72
C ILE A 7 10.10 -3.95 -25.15
N VAL A 8 10.94 -4.90 -25.56
CA VAL A 8 11.09 -6.20 -24.90
C VAL A 8 12.54 -6.28 -24.43
N SER A 9 12.76 -6.49 -23.14
CA SER A 9 14.09 -6.55 -22.52
C SER A 9 14.32 -7.89 -21.85
N LEU A 10 15.53 -8.42 -21.99
CA LEU A 10 16.05 -9.52 -21.19
C LEU A 10 17.14 -8.96 -20.26
N ALA A 11 16.93 -9.06 -18.95
CA ALA A 11 17.93 -8.66 -17.97
C ALA A 11 18.98 -9.77 -17.77
N ILE A 12 20.17 -9.40 -17.29
CA ILE A 12 21.32 -10.31 -17.09
C ILE A 12 20.97 -11.44 -16.11
N ASP A 13 20.05 -11.18 -15.17
CA ASP A 13 19.54 -12.15 -14.21
C ASP A 13 18.39 -13.03 -14.76
N GLY A 14 18.14 -12.97 -16.07
CA GLY A 14 17.12 -13.79 -16.75
C GLY A 14 15.69 -13.26 -16.64
N LYS A 15 15.48 -12.04 -16.14
CA LYS A 15 14.14 -11.44 -16.06
C LYS A 15 13.68 -10.89 -17.41
N ILE A 16 12.39 -11.03 -17.70
CA ILE A 16 11.74 -10.53 -18.92
C ILE A 16 10.95 -9.25 -18.60
N GLY A 17 11.21 -8.18 -19.34
CA GLY A 17 10.47 -6.92 -19.29
C GLY A 17 9.72 -6.64 -20.59
N ILE A 18 8.43 -6.31 -20.51
CA ILE A 18 7.63 -5.81 -21.64
C ILE A 18 7.20 -4.37 -21.32
N GLY A 19 7.68 -3.41 -22.10
CA GLY A 19 7.45 -1.97 -21.87
C GLY A 19 8.26 -1.38 -20.71
N THR A 20 9.24 -2.11 -20.19
CA THR A 20 10.18 -1.68 -19.14
C THR A 20 11.55 -2.30 -19.38
N ILE A 21 12.62 -1.60 -19.00
CA ILE A 21 14.02 -2.09 -19.04
C ILE A 21 14.52 -2.52 -17.65
N ASN A 22 13.72 -2.28 -16.61
CA ASN A 22 14.08 -2.60 -15.22
C ASN A 22 13.00 -3.52 -14.63
N PRO A 23 12.95 -4.80 -15.03
CA PRO A 23 11.99 -5.75 -14.49
C PRO A 23 12.27 -6.02 -13.01
N LYS A 24 11.24 -5.91 -12.17
CA LYS A 24 11.34 -6.18 -10.71
C LYS A 24 11.12 -7.66 -10.40
N GLU A 25 10.28 -8.31 -11.19
CA GLU A 25 9.95 -9.73 -11.11
C GLU A 25 10.47 -10.48 -12.33
N LYS A 26 10.45 -11.83 -12.29
CA LYS A 26 10.82 -12.69 -13.43
C LYS A 26 10.11 -12.31 -14.74
N LEU A 27 8.86 -11.83 -14.65
CA LEU A 27 8.13 -11.19 -15.73
C LEU A 27 7.54 -9.87 -15.24
N SER A 28 7.90 -8.76 -15.88
CA SER A 28 7.34 -7.43 -15.58
C SER A 28 6.72 -6.82 -16.83
N ILE A 29 5.45 -6.42 -16.76
CA ILE A 29 4.73 -5.79 -17.87
C ILE A 29 4.29 -4.39 -17.45
N ASN A 30 4.71 -3.38 -18.23
CA ASN A 30 4.23 -2.01 -18.09
C ASN A 30 3.06 -1.78 -19.05
N GLY A 31 1.89 -2.30 -18.68
CA GLY A 31 0.67 -2.26 -19.47
C GLY A 31 -0.25 -3.44 -19.19
N ASN A 32 -1.22 -3.65 -20.09
CA ASN A 32 -2.21 -4.72 -19.95
C ASN A 32 -1.72 -6.02 -20.58
N MET A 33 -2.01 -7.15 -19.92
CA MET A 33 -1.85 -8.49 -20.48
C MET A 33 -3.22 -9.03 -20.91
N ARG A 34 -3.30 -9.64 -22.08
CA ARG A 34 -4.46 -10.45 -22.49
C ARG A 34 -4.05 -11.92 -22.47
N ALA A 35 -4.79 -12.74 -21.73
CA ALA A 35 -4.58 -14.18 -21.64
C ALA A 35 -5.90 -14.91 -21.88
N ARG A 36 -5.84 -16.14 -22.39
CA ARG A 36 -7.00 -17.03 -22.53
C ARG A 36 -7.35 -17.69 -21.19
N GLU A 37 -6.33 -18.04 -20.42
CA GLU A 37 -6.42 -18.66 -19.11
C GLU A 37 -5.18 -18.29 -18.31
N ILE A 38 -5.32 -18.12 -16.99
CA ILE A 38 -4.23 -17.86 -16.06
C ILE A 38 -4.42 -18.80 -14.87
N LYS A 39 -3.45 -19.68 -14.62
CA LYS A 39 -3.38 -20.47 -13.40
C LYS A 39 -2.49 -19.75 -12.39
N VAL A 40 -3.06 -19.32 -11.27
CA VAL A 40 -2.31 -18.67 -10.19
C VAL A 40 -2.23 -19.64 -9.01
N GLU A 41 -1.04 -20.19 -8.79
CA GLU A 41 -0.76 -21.03 -7.62
C GLU A 41 -0.19 -20.12 -6.53
N THR A 42 -1.03 -19.65 -5.62
CA THR A 42 -0.57 -18.96 -4.42
C THR A 42 -0.23 -20.01 -3.39
N ALA A 43 1.05 -20.15 -3.04
CA ALA A 43 1.49 -21.14 -2.06
C ALA A 43 1.04 -20.84 -0.61
N ASN A 44 0.29 -19.76 -0.37
CA ASN A 44 -0.24 -19.38 0.94
C ASN A 44 -1.52 -18.55 0.75
N TRP A 45 -2.68 -19.21 0.74
CA TRP A 45 -3.92 -18.53 1.11
C TRP A 45 -3.85 -18.19 2.61
N PRO A 46 -4.40 -17.05 3.07
CA PRO A 46 -4.43 -16.73 4.49
C PRO A 46 -5.50 -17.59 5.20
N ASP A 47 -5.29 -18.90 5.29
CA ASP A 47 -6.24 -19.82 5.95
C ASP A 47 -6.32 -19.57 7.48
N TYR A 48 -5.31 -18.88 8.01
CA TYR A 48 -5.25 -18.46 9.41
C TYR A 48 -6.39 -17.50 9.81
N VAL A 49 -7.08 -16.83 8.87
CA VAL A 49 -8.26 -16.01 9.21
C VAL A 49 -9.49 -16.84 9.54
N PHE A 50 -9.47 -18.14 9.22
CA PHE A 50 -10.51 -19.10 9.55
C PHE A 50 -10.14 -19.99 10.75
N ASP A 51 -8.94 -19.82 11.32
CA ASP A 51 -8.54 -20.53 12.53
C ASP A 51 -9.41 -20.10 13.72
N SER A 52 -9.82 -21.06 14.54
CA SER A 52 -10.57 -20.83 15.78
C SER A 52 -9.87 -19.91 16.77
N GLY A 53 -8.54 -19.82 16.70
CA GLY A 53 -7.72 -18.89 17.50
C GLY A 53 -7.61 -17.48 16.92
N TYR A 54 -8.16 -17.21 15.72
CA TYR A 54 -8.10 -15.91 15.10
C TYR A 54 -8.96 -14.90 15.85
N LYS A 55 -8.31 -13.91 16.48
CA LYS A 55 -9.02 -12.79 17.12
C LYS A 55 -9.66 -11.93 16.05
N MET A 56 -10.95 -12.17 15.79
CA MET A 56 -11.77 -11.22 15.04
C MET A 56 -11.86 -9.91 15.81
N LEU A 57 -11.34 -8.85 15.19
CA LEU A 57 -11.57 -7.49 15.66
C LEU A 57 -13.06 -7.18 15.55
N SER A 58 -13.60 -6.52 16.56
CA SER A 58 -14.94 -5.94 16.49
C SER A 58 -15.02 -4.91 15.36
N LEU A 59 -16.23 -4.66 14.84
CA LEU A 59 -16.44 -3.64 13.82
C LEU A 59 -15.95 -2.26 14.26
N ALA A 60 -16.03 -1.95 15.56
CA ALA A 60 -15.52 -0.71 16.13
C ALA A 60 -13.98 -0.63 16.06
N GLU A 61 -13.28 -1.72 16.34
CA GLU A 61 -11.82 -1.80 16.24
C GLU A 61 -11.33 -1.75 14.79
N ILE A 62 -12.05 -2.42 13.88
CA ILE A 62 -11.77 -2.36 12.44
C ILE A 62 -11.94 -0.92 11.94
N ASP A 63 -13.06 -0.26 12.25
CA ASP A 63 -13.31 1.13 11.87
C ASP A 63 -12.25 2.08 12.47
N HIS A 64 -11.86 1.86 13.72
CA HIS A 64 -10.77 2.60 14.35
C HIS A 64 -9.43 2.38 13.62
N SER A 65 -9.09 1.14 13.27
CA SER A 65 -7.85 0.79 12.57
C SER A 65 -7.79 1.41 11.16
N LEU A 66 -8.91 1.42 10.43
CA LEU A 66 -9.01 2.04 9.11
C LEU A 66 -8.88 3.56 9.20
N LYS A 67 -9.48 4.18 10.23
CA LYS A 67 -9.34 5.62 10.51
C LYS A 67 -7.91 6.00 10.89
N LEU A 68 -7.22 5.20 11.70
CA LEU A 68 -5.81 5.42 12.03
C LEU A 68 -4.91 5.27 10.80
N MET A 69 -5.18 4.29 9.93
CA MET A 69 -4.41 4.09 8.70
C MET A 69 -4.63 5.24 7.71
N ASP A 70 -5.86 5.74 7.57
CA ASP A 70 -6.19 6.96 6.80
C ASP A 70 -5.46 8.20 7.33
N ILE A 71 -5.39 8.35 8.65
CA ILE A 71 -4.63 9.42 9.32
C ILE A 71 -3.14 9.26 8.99
N TYR A 72 -2.56 8.08 9.18
CA TYR A 72 -1.14 7.81 8.92
C TYR A 72 -0.76 8.04 7.45
N LEU A 73 -1.62 7.62 6.52
CA LEU A 73 -1.44 7.86 5.08
C LEU A 73 -1.49 9.36 4.75
N LYS A 74 -2.43 10.11 5.34
CA LYS A 74 -2.50 11.57 5.19
C LYS A 74 -1.27 12.27 5.78
N PHE A 75 -0.70 11.73 6.86
CA PHE A 75 0.56 12.21 7.44
C PHE A 75 1.77 11.94 6.56
N LEU A 76 1.85 10.75 5.94
CA LEU A 76 2.95 10.37 5.04
C LEU A 76 2.95 11.21 3.75
N LEU A 77 1.77 11.68 3.34
CA LEU A 77 1.59 12.58 2.19
C LEU A 77 1.93 14.05 2.50
N LEU A 78 2.11 14.41 3.77
CA LEU A 78 2.60 15.74 4.12
C LEU A 78 4.12 15.84 3.83
N PRO A 79 4.58 16.95 3.21
CA PRO A 79 6.01 17.17 2.99
C PRO A 79 6.77 17.12 4.32
N ARG A 80 7.78 16.26 4.42
CA ARG A 80 8.61 16.07 5.63
C ARG A 80 9.26 17.37 6.13
N SER A 81 9.43 18.36 5.24
CA SER A 81 9.91 19.71 5.55
C SER A 81 8.97 20.51 6.45
N LYS A 82 7.66 20.24 6.43
CA LYS A 82 6.68 20.89 7.30
C LYS A 82 6.54 20.23 8.67
N MET A 83 7.09 19.02 8.86
CA MET A 83 6.96 18.28 10.11
C MET A 83 8.00 18.66 11.18
N LYS A 84 9.20 19.09 10.78
CA LYS A 84 10.32 19.30 11.72
C LYS A 84 10.14 20.49 12.65
N ASP A 85 9.32 21.48 12.27
CA ASP A 85 9.22 22.76 12.97
C ASP A 85 7.92 22.93 13.77
N ILE A 86 7.09 21.88 13.86
CA ILE A 86 5.80 21.95 14.54
C ILE A 86 5.89 21.23 15.90
N PRO A 87 5.76 21.97 17.02
CA PRO A 87 5.73 21.39 18.36
C PRO A 87 4.62 20.33 18.50
N TRP A 88 4.94 19.25 19.19
CA TRP A 88 4.06 18.09 19.41
C TRP A 88 2.67 18.46 19.98
N GLU A 89 2.58 19.51 20.80
CA GLU A 89 1.30 20.00 21.34
C GLU A 89 0.36 20.59 20.27
N LYS A 90 0.92 21.27 19.27
CA LYS A 90 0.13 21.78 18.13
C LYS A 90 -0.42 20.64 17.28
N TRP A 91 0.31 19.53 17.18
CA TRP A 91 -0.15 18.32 16.52
C TRP A 91 -1.32 17.67 17.25
N ILE A 92 -1.22 17.54 18.58
CA ILE A 92 -2.31 17.00 19.41
C ILE A 92 -3.59 17.84 19.23
N ASN A 93 -3.47 19.17 19.25
CA ASN A 93 -4.61 20.07 19.07
C ASN A 93 -5.22 20.00 17.67
N TYR A 94 -4.40 19.84 16.62
CA TYR A 94 -4.89 19.64 15.25
C TYR A 94 -5.71 18.35 15.10
N LEU A 95 -5.26 17.26 15.73
CA LEU A 95 -5.95 15.98 15.72
C LEU A 95 -7.27 16.04 16.52
N LYS A 96 -7.26 16.69 17.69
CA LYS A 96 -8.46 16.91 18.51
C LYS A 96 -9.50 17.77 17.79
N LYS A 97 -9.07 18.85 17.11
CA LYS A 97 -9.96 19.79 16.41
C LYS A 97 -10.62 19.20 15.16
N ASN A 98 -9.92 18.35 14.41
CA ASN A 98 -10.43 17.89 13.12
C ASN A 98 -11.25 16.60 13.17
N ARG A 99 -11.17 15.75 14.22
CA ARG A 99 -11.81 14.41 14.14
C ARG A 99 -12.43 13.79 15.40
N ARG A 100 -12.85 14.54 16.43
CA ARG A 100 -13.60 13.98 17.60
C ARG A 100 -12.95 12.69 18.17
N ILE A 101 -11.62 12.63 18.20
CA ILE A 101 -10.88 11.50 18.77
C ILE A 101 -10.49 11.92 20.19
N ASN A 102 -10.99 11.22 21.21
CA ASN A 102 -10.59 11.43 22.61
C ASN A 102 -9.21 10.80 22.83
N LEU A 103 -8.16 11.50 22.39
CA LEU A 103 -6.78 11.16 22.76
C LEU A 103 -6.56 11.63 24.21
N VAL A 104 -6.62 10.70 25.15
CA VAL A 104 -6.11 10.88 26.51
C VAL A 104 -4.60 10.68 26.44
N ALA A 105 -3.84 11.66 26.94
CA ALA A 105 -2.41 11.51 27.12
C ALA A 105 -2.19 10.95 28.53
N ASP A 106 -1.51 9.81 28.62
CA ASP A 106 -0.92 9.32 29.87
C ASP A 106 0.42 10.02 30.12
#